data_AF-A0A6M2DUY2-F1
#
_entry.id   AF-A0A6M2DUY2-F1
#
_cell.length_a   1.000
_cell.length_b   1.000
_cell.length_c   1.000
_cell.angle_alpha   90.00
_cell.angle_beta   90.00
_cell.angle_gamma   90.00
#
_symmetry.space_group_name_H-M   'P 1'
#
loop_
_entity.id
_entity.type
_entity.pdbx_description
1 polymer ?
#
loop_
_entity_poly.entity_id
_entity_poly.type
_entity_poly.pdbx_seq_one_letter_code
_entity_poly.pdbx_strand_id
1 'polypeptide(L)'
;MAALGVFVRSIVHILLSKEMKNQDNYYSILFSTVTSVWIQYFYTSTWFWTLVYAVDVLRSLRGYPPSWISTHLLCWFLPAILTCSSMLTPHYINFDYAVRNVTTFISTYFPIILIMLLNPILYYLSSKDVFNILVHTTGQVTNKERHAANSICLKFLIMLISFYICWIPNLFNGLLIWLDDYVELPILLYRIIWHCMAVMNPLQAAINAVVYRQRSAENKLMFFCCTSKAEEAAPNENTPLLETVSSRDAPYWSLNHSCSYL
;
A
#
# COMPACT_ATOMS: atom_id res chain seq x y z
N MET A 1 1.31 0.32 -13.24
CA MET A 1 2.09 -0.81 -13.80
C MET A 1 1.31 -2.12 -13.86
N ALA A 2 0.65 -2.57 -12.78
CA ALA A 2 -0.19 -3.78 -12.84
C ALA A 2 -1.35 -3.68 -13.84
N ALA A 3 -2.14 -2.59 -13.80
CA ALA A 3 -3.23 -2.35 -14.75
C ALA A 3 -2.75 -2.30 -16.21
N LEU A 4 -1.55 -1.76 -16.47
CA LEU A 4 -0.95 -1.77 -17.81
C LEU A 4 -0.70 -3.21 -18.28
N GLY A 5 -0.16 -4.07 -17.41
CA GLY A 5 0.02 -5.49 -17.72
C GLY A 5 -1.31 -6.19 -18.07
N VAL A 6 -2.38 -5.89 -17.33
CA VAL A 6 -3.73 -6.40 -17.62
C VAL A 6 -4.21 -5.91 -18.99
N PHE A 7 -4.09 -4.62 -19.29
CA PHE A 7 -4.48 -4.06 -20.59
C PHE A 7 -3.68 -4.67 -21.75
N VAL A 8 -2.35 -4.79 -21.61
CA VAL A 8 -1.49 -5.40 -22.63
C VAL A 8 -1.91 -6.84 -22.88
N ARG A 9 -2.16 -7.62 -21.82
CA ARG A 9 -2.64 -9.01 -21.93
C ARG A 9 -3.99 -9.09 -22.66
N SER A 10 -4.94 -8.21 -22.31
CA SER A 10 -6.26 -8.15 -22.95
C SER A 10 -6.19 -7.73 -24.42
N ILE A 11 -5.39 -6.72 -24.76
CA ILE A 11 -5.22 -6.24 -26.13
C ILE A 11 -4.61 -7.34 -27.01
N VAL A 12 -3.53 -7.98 -26.55
CA VAL A 12 -2.89 -9.06 -27.31
C VAL A 12 -3.82 -10.25 -27.47
N HIS A 13 -4.59 -10.60 -26.44
CA HIS A 13 -5.60 -11.66 -26.55
C HIS A 13 -6.65 -11.32 -27.61
N ILE A 14 -7.18 -10.10 -27.63
CA ILE A 14 -8.20 -9.70 -28.62
C ILE A 14 -7.60 -9.65 -30.04
N LEU A 15 -6.44 -9.00 -30.21
CA LEU A 15 -5.84 -8.76 -31.51
C LEU A 15 -5.20 -10.01 -32.14
N LEU A 16 -4.61 -10.88 -31.33
CA LEU A 16 -3.88 -12.06 -31.81
C LEU A 16 -4.53 -13.39 -31.45
N SER A 17 -5.72 -13.44 -30.84
CA SER A 17 -6.40 -14.72 -30.50
C SER A 17 -6.55 -15.67 -31.68
N LYS A 18 -6.78 -15.15 -32.89
CA LYS A 18 -6.91 -15.96 -34.11
C LYS A 18 -5.57 -16.50 -34.62
N GLU A 19 -4.52 -15.69 -34.58
CA GLU A 19 -3.18 -16.07 -35.05
C GLU A 19 -2.46 -16.99 -34.05
N MET A 20 -2.60 -16.72 -32.76
CA MET A 20 -2.03 -17.52 -31.66
C MET A 20 -2.65 -18.91 -31.54
N LYS A 21 -3.82 -19.13 -32.15
CA LYS A 21 -4.45 -20.46 -32.23
C LYS A 21 -3.89 -21.29 -33.40
N ASN A 22 -3.21 -20.64 -34.35
CA ASN A 22 -2.66 -21.24 -35.57
C ASN A 22 -1.12 -21.39 -35.54
N GLN A 23 -0.41 -20.55 -34.80
CA GLN A 23 1.05 -20.60 -34.60
C GLN A 23 1.41 -21.36 -33.30
N ASP A 24 2.51 -22.11 -33.33
CA ASP A 24 2.95 -23.03 -32.27
C ASP A 24 2.82 -22.49 -30.84
N ASN A 25 2.29 -23.33 -29.95
CA ASN A 25 1.94 -23.07 -28.55
C ASN A 25 3.00 -22.29 -27.73
N TYR A 26 4.28 -22.36 -28.10
CA TYR A 26 5.40 -21.80 -27.33
C TYR A 26 5.30 -20.29 -27.11
N TYR A 27 5.05 -19.49 -28.16
CA TYR A 27 5.00 -18.03 -28.04
C TYR A 27 3.80 -17.56 -27.21
N SER A 28 2.68 -18.27 -27.31
CA SER A 28 1.48 -18.03 -26.52
C SER A 28 1.69 -18.30 -25.03
N ILE A 29 2.34 -19.43 -24.71
CA ILE A 29 2.70 -19.78 -23.34
C ILE A 29 3.70 -18.77 -22.80
N LEU A 30 4.76 -18.43 -23.54
CA LEU A 30 5.78 -17.47 -23.10
C LEU A 30 5.17 -16.09 -22.81
N PHE A 31 4.37 -15.55 -23.73
CA PHE A 31 3.70 -14.26 -23.54
C PHE A 31 2.74 -14.28 -22.34
N SER A 32 1.93 -15.33 -22.21
CA SER A 32 1.02 -15.50 -21.07
C SER A 32 1.79 -15.55 -19.75
N THR A 33 2.88 -16.31 -19.68
CA THR A 33 3.71 -16.43 -18.47
C THR A 33 4.37 -15.11 -18.12
N VAL A 34 5.01 -14.42 -19.07
CA VAL A 34 5.68 -13.14 -18.83
C VAL A 34 4.68 -12.07 -18.37
N THR A 35 3.52 -11.98 -19.01
CA THR A 35 2.48 -11.03 -18.58
C THR A 35 1.89 -11.40 -17.22
N SER A 36 1.72 -12.68 -16.90
CA SER A 36 1.30 -13.13 -15.57
C SER A 36 2.31 -12.73 -14.49
N VAL A 37 3.61 -12.96 -14.72
CA VAL A 37 4.68 -12.59 -13.78
C VAL A 37 4.72 -11.08 -13.57
N TRP A 38 4.61 -10.30 -14.65
CA TRP A 38 4.53 -8.83 -14.57
C TRP A 38 3.38 -8.40 -13.66
N ILE A 39 2.17 -8.87 -13.96
CA ILE A 39 0.95 -8.49 -13.24
C ILE A 39 1.08 -8.87 -11.76
N GLN A 40 1.48 -10.11 -11.48
CA GLN A 40 1.65 -10.63 -10.13
C GLN A 40 2.67 -9.82 -9.33
N TYR A 41 3.84 -9.53 -9.90
CA TYR A 41 4.89 -8.77 -9.23
C TYR A 41 4.42 -7.39 -8.78
N PHE A 42 3.81 -6.62 -9.68
CA PHE A 42 3.35 -5.27 -9.35
C PHE A 42 2.15 -5.28 -8.39
N TYR A 43 1.32 -6.32 -8.44
CA TYR A 43 0.26 -6.48 -7.44
C TYR A 43 0.82 -6.79 -6.05
N THR A 44 1.72 -7.75 -5.94
CA THR A 44 2.39 -8.06 -4.68
C THR A 44 3.12 -6.84 -4.12
N SER A 45 3.85 -6.11 -4.96
CA SER A 45 4.46 -4.83 -4.56
C SER A 45 3.43 -3.83 -4.01
N THR A 46 2.26 -3.72 -4.62
CA THR A 46 1.20 -2.83 -4.13
C THR A 46 0.70 -3.21 -2.73
N TRP A 47 0.63 -4.51 -2.41
CA TRP A 47 0.25 -4.97 -1.07
C TRP A 47 1.27 -4.53 -0.02
N PHE A 48 2.55 -4.71 -0.32
CA PHE A 48 3.64 -4.30 0.58
C PHE A 48 3.70 -2.79 0.74
N TRP A 49 3.49 -2.02 -0.34
CA TRP A 49 3.35 -0.57 -0.26
C TRP A 49 2.21 -0.13 0.66
N THR A 50 1.08 -0.83 0.62
CA THR A 50 -0.07 -0.55 1.50
C THR A 50 0.27 -0.84 2.96
N LEU A 51 0.97 -1.95 3.24
CA LEU A 51 1.42 -2.30 4.59
C LEU A 51 2.44 -1.29 5.13
N VAL A 52 3.46 -0.96 4.34
CA VAL A 52 4.50 0.00 4.71
C VAL A 52 3.89 1.37 4.98
N TYR A 53 2.94 1.80 4.15
CA TYR A 53 2.21 3.04 4.37
C TYR A 53 1.52 3.05 5.74
N ALA A 54 0.84 1.97 6.11
CA ALA A 54 0.19 1.84 7.40
C ALA A 54 1.19 1.92 8.58
N VAL A 55 2.34 1.27 8.44
CA VAL A 55 3.43 1.31 9.42
C VAL A 55 4.03 2.72 9.53
N ASP A 56 4.27 3.38 8.41
CA ASP A 56 4.85 4.73 8.39
C ASP A 56 3.92 5.76 9.04
N VAL A 57 2.60 5.66 8.82
CA VAL A 57 1.62 6.50 9.52
C VAL A 57 1.69 6.26 11.04
N LEU A 58 1.70 5.00 11.48
CA LEU A 58 1.79 4.66 12.90
C LEU A 58 3.11 5.16 13.53
N ARG A 59 4.24 5.00 12.84
CA ARG A 59 5.55 5.47 13.28
C ARG A 59 5.60 6.99 13.38
N SER A 60 5.03 7.68 12.38
CA SER A 60 4.96 9.14 12.37
C SER A 60 4.14 9.68 13.53
N LEU A 61 3.04 9.02 13.89
CA LEU A 61 2.24 9.39 15.07
C LEU A 61 3.02 9.20 16.37
N ARG A 62 3.89 8.19 16.43
CA ARG A 62 4.74 7.90 17.58
C ARG A 62 6.06 8.67 17.62
N GLY A 63 6.29 9.59 16.67
CA GLY A 63 7.50 10.42 16.61
C GLY A 63 8.76 9.71 16.14
N TYR A 64 8.65 8.51 15.54
CA TYR A 64 9.81 7.81 14.99
C TYR A 64 10.06 8.23 13.52
N PRO A 65 11.33 8.40 13.11
CA PRO A 65 11.64 8.73 11.72
C PRO A 65 11.26 7.58 10.77
N PRO A 66 10.88 7.90 9.51
CA PRO A 66 10.61 6.89 8.50
C PRO A 66 11.91 6.20 8.07
N SER A 67 11.89 4.87 7.99
CA SER A 67 13.06 4.07 7.58
C SER A 67 13.06 3.83 6.07
N TRP A 68 13.31 4.88 5.28
CA TRP A 68 13.27 4.87 3.81
C TRP A 68 13.96 3.65 3.16
N ILE A 69 15.16 3.28 3.61
CA ILE A 69 15.93 2.20 2.99
C ILE A 69 15.22 0.85 3.20
N SER A 70 14.81 0.57 4.44
CA SER A 70 14.13 -0.70 4.78
C SER A 70 12.77 -0.80 4.12
N THR A 71 12.03 0.31 4.00
CA THR A 71 10.71 0.33 3.36
C THR A 71 10.80 0.06 1.86
N HIS A 72 11.75 0.68 1.17
CA HIS A 72 11.98 0.44 -0.26
C HIS A 72 12.50 -0.98 -0.52
N LEU A 73 13.44 -1.48 0.28
CA LEU A 73 13.92 -2.85 0.14
C LEU A 73 12.77 -3.86 0.28
N LEU A 74 11.92 -3.68 1.29
CA LEU A 74 10.77 -4.54 1.52
C LEU A 74 9.75 -4.48 0.38
N CYS A 75 9.42 -3.30 -0.13
CA CYS A 75 8.38 -3.10 -1.16
C CYS A 75 8.77 -3.53 -2.58
N TRP A 76 10.07 -3.77 -2.85
CA TRP A 76 10.55 -4.13 -4.18
C TRP A 76 11.17 -5.53 -4.24
N PHE A 77 12.01 -5.88 -3.26
CA PHE A 77 12.72 -7.17 -3.27
C PHE A 77 11.85 -8.31 -2.74
N LEU A 78 11.09 -8.09 -1.67
CA LEU A 78 10.25 -9.15 -1.11
C LEU A 78 9.14 -9.61 -2.10
N PRO A 79 8.46 -8.71 -2.84
CA PRO A 79 7.58 -9.10 -3.94
C PRO A 79 8.30 -9.88 -5.05
N ALA A 80 9.54 -9.52 -5.38
CA ALA A 80 10.31 -10.22 -6.40
C ALA A 80 10.57 -11.67 -5.97
N ILE A 81 11.00 -11.87 -4.72
CA ILE A 81 11.25 -13.19 -4.14
C ILE A 81 9.96 -14.02 -4.12
N LEU A 82 8.85 -13.45 -3.63
CA LEU A 82 7.55 -14.15 -3.56
C LEU A 82 6.97 -14.50 -4.94
N THR A 83 7.15 -13.63 -5.93
CA THR A 83 6.68 -13.88 -7.30
C THR A 83 7.56 -14.92 -8.00
N CYS A 84 8.88 -14.88 -7.78
CA CYS A 84 9.78 -15.90 -8.28
C CYS A 84 9.49 -17.25 -7.61
N SER A 85 9.27 -17.30 -6.30
CA SER A 85 8.98 -18.55 -5.59
C SER A 85 7.66 -19.18 -6.05
N SER A 86 6.60 -18.38 -6.27
CA SER A 86 5.32 -18.91 -6.74
C SER A 86 5.38 -19.47 -8.17
N MET A 87 6.25 -18.93 -9.02
CA MET A 87 6.35 -19.31 -10.44
C MET A 87 7.45 -20.34 -10.75
N LEU A 88 8.56 -20.37 -9.99
CA LEU A 88 9.65 -21.32 -10.21
C LEU A 88 9.38 -22.69 -9.57
N THR A 89 8.71 -22.73 -8.41
CA THR A 89 8.44 -24.00 -7.70
C THR A 89 7.66 -25.01 -8.55
N PRO A 90 6.67 -24.59 -9.37
CA PRO A 90 5.99 -25.46 -10.32
C PRO A 90 6.82 -26.03 -11.47
N HIS A 91 7.90 -25.35 -11.88
CA HIS A 91 8.57 -25.62 -13.16
C HIS A 91 9.89 -26.37 -13.04
N TYR A 92 10.65 -26.15 -11.97
CA TYR A 92 12.02 -26.67 -11.87
C TYR A 92 12.16 -27.89 -10.96
N ILE A 93 11.15 -28.19 -10.16
CA ILE A 93 11.21 -29.26 -9.18
C ILE A 93 10.10 -30.24 -9.50
N ASN A 94 10.45 -31.52 -9.72
CA ASN A 94 9.52 -32.63 -9.95
C ASN A 94 8.74 -32.97 -8.67
N PHE A 95 8.06 -31.98 -8.10
CA PHE A 95 7.16 -32.18 -6.98
C PHE A 95 5.85 -32.78 -7.48
N ASP A 96 5.23 -33.57 -6.61
CA ASP A 96 3.87 -34.05 -6.80
C ASP A 96 2.91 -32.86 -7.00
N TYR A 97 1.85 -33.08 -7.78
CA TYR A 97 0.85 -32.07 -8.13
C TYR A 97 0.30 -31.36 -6.88
N ALA A 98 0.04 -32.14 -5.83
CA ALA A 98 -0.47 -31.62 -4.55
C ALA A 98 0.51 -30.64 -3.87
N VAL A 99 1.80 -30.98 -3.81
CA VAL A 99 2.83 -30.12 -3.20
C VAL A 99 2.98 -28.83 -4.00
N ARG A 100 2.97 -28.93 -5.33
CA ARG A 100 3.05 -27.77 -6.23
C ARG A 100 1.87 -26.81 -6.06
N ASN A 101 0.65 -27.35 -5.99
CA ASN A 101 -0.55 -26.53 -5.81
C ASN A 101 -0.52 -25.82 -4.45
N VAL A 102 -0.18 -26.55 -3.38
CA VAL A 102 -0.06 -26.00 -2.02
C VAL A 102 1.03 -24.93 -1.94
N THR A 103 2.24 -25.15 -2.48
CA THR A 103 3.32 -24.16 -2.42
C THR A 103 2.98 -22.88 -3.20
N THR A 104 2.31 -23.03 -4.35
CA THR A 104 1.85 -21.88 -5.14
C THR A 104 0.78 -21.10 -4.39
N PHE A 105 -0.17 -21.82 -3.77
CA PHE A 105 -1.24 -21.22 -2.98
C PHE A 105 -0.69 -20.45 -1.77
N ILE A 106 0.19 -21.08 -0.99
CA ILE A 106 0.82 -20.46 0.17
C ILE A 106 1.66 -19.26 -0.29
N SER A 107 2.53 -19.39 -1.28
CA SER A 107 3.41 -18.28 -1.71
C SER A 107 2.64 -17.08 -2.23
N THR A 108 1.46 -17.28 -2.81
CA THR A 108 0.68 -16.22 -3.47
C THR A 108 -0.40 -15.64 -2.56
N TYR A 109 -1.19 -16.49 -1.89
CA TYR A 109 -2.37 -16.06 -1.13
C TYR A 109 -2.09 -15.83 0.35
N PHE A 110 -1.12 -16.53 0.96
CA PHE A 110 -0.80 -16.30 2.37
C PHE A 110 -0.30 -14.86 2.64
N PRO A 111 0.63 -14.29 1.85
CA PRO A 111 1.09 -12.91 2.07
C PRO A 111 -0.03 -11.88 1.98
N ILE A 112 -0.94 -12.02 1.01
CA ILE A 112 -2.06 -11.07 0.87
C ILE A 112 -3.05 -11.20 2.02
N ILE A 113 -3.40 -12.41 2.46
CA ILE A 113 -4.26 -12.62 3.63
C ILE A 113 -3.63 -11.99 4.87
N LEU A 114 -2.33 -12.22 5.09
CA LEU A 114 -1.60 -11.64 6.21
C LEU A 114 -1.65 -10.10 6.18
N ILE A 115 -1.39 -9.50 5.02
CA ILE A 115 -1.45 -8.04 4.86
C ILE A 115 -2.87 -7.52 5.07
N MET A 116 -3.89 -8.22 4.56
CA MET A 116 -5.28 -7.90 4.82
C MET A 116 -5.57 -7.91 6.33
N LEU A 117 -5.08 -8.88 7.10
CA LEU A 117 -5.31 -8.93 8.55
C LEU A 117 -4.52 -7.89 9.36
N LEU A 118 -3.26 -7.62 8.98
CA LEU A 118 -2.39 -6.67 9.70
C LEU A 118 -2.85 -5.23 9.54
N ASN A 119 -3.36 -4.87 8.36
CA ASN A 119 -3.73 -3.51 8.02
C ASN A 119 -4.84 -2.89 8.92
N PRO A 120 -5.97 -3.58 9.20
CA PRO A 120 -6.98 -3.13 10.17
C PRO A 120 -6.43 -2.99 11.58
N ILE A 121 -5.51 -3.86 12.00
CA ILE A 121 -4.86 -3.77 13.31
C ILE A 121 -4.05 -2.47 13.38
N LEU A 122 -3.25 -2.19 12.34
CA LEU A 122 -2.50 -0.94 12.23
C LEU A 122 -3.42 0.29 12.18
N TYR A 123 -4.56 0.20 11.51
CA TYR A 123 -5.59 1.26 11.52
C TYR A 123 -6.16 1.52 12.91
N TYR A 124 -6.51 0.46 13.62
CA TYR A 124 -7.02 0.57 14.98
C TYR A 124 -5.99 1.20 15.92
N LEU A 125 -4.73 0.74 15.86
CA LEU A 125 -3.64 1.31 16.65
C LEU A 125 -3.38 2.78 16.30
N SER A 126 -3.34 3.12 15.01
CA SER A 126 -3.13 4.50 14.55
C SER A 126 -4.26 5.41 15.02
N SER A 127 -5.51 4.97 14.93
CA SER A 127 -6.67 5.75 15.36
C SER A 127 -6.66 6.02 16.87
N LYS A 128 -6.24 5.01 17.66
CA LYS A 128 -6.08 5.16 19.11
C LYS A 128 -4.94 6.11 19.46
N ASP A 129 -3.80 5.98 18.79
CA ASP A 129 -2.63 6.83 19.04
C ASP A 129 -2.93 8.31 18.68
N VAL A 130 -3.64 8.56 17.58
CA VAL A 130 -4.15 9.90 17.22
C VAL A 130 -5.00 10.48 18.34
N PHE A 131 -5.96 9.71 18.88
CA PHE A 131 -6.82 10.17 19.96
C PHE A 131 -6.03 10.46 21.24
N ASN A 132 -5.09 9.58 21.60
CA ASN A 132 -4.26 9.75 22.78
C ASN A 132 -3.39 11.02 22.69
N ILE A 133 -2.77 11.27 21.54
CA ILE A 133 -1.97 12.48 21.30
C ILE A 133 -2.85 13.72 21.46
N LEU A 134 -4.04 13.70 20.85
CA LEU A 134 -4.98 14.82 20.90
C LEU A 134 -5.43 15.16 22.33
N VAL A 135 -5.64 14.13 23.16
CA VAL A 135 -6.01 14.27 24.58
C VAL A 135 -4.82 14.76 25.43
N HIS A 136 -3.63 14.19 25.23
CA HIS A 136 -2.45 14.49 26.05
C HIS A 136 -1.77 15.82 25.74
N THR A 137 -1.67 16.22 24.47
CA THR A 137 -0.89 17.40 24.08
C THR A 137 -1.64 18.70 24.35
N THR A 138 -2.97 18.70 24.26
CA THR A 138 -3.72 19.95 24.15
C THR A 138 -4.55 20.29 25.37
N GLY A 139 -5.08 19.31 26.12
CA GLY A 139 -6.04 19.53 27.22
C GLY A 139 -7.37 20.20 26.80
N GLN A 140 -7.37 20.91 25.66
CA GLN A 140 -8.47 21.51 24.92
C GLN A 140 -8.20 21.24 23.43
N VAL A 141 -8.95 20.31 22.86
CA VAL A 141 -8.81 19.92 21.45
C VAL A 141 -9.39 21.01 20.56
N THR A 142 -8.58 21.64 19.70
CA THR A 142 -9.13 22.59 18.72
C THR A 142 -9.86 21.83 17.61
N ASN A 143 -10.94 22.41 17.07
CA ASN A 143 -11.68 21.82 15.94
C ASN A 143 -10.78 21.55 14.72
N LYS A 144 -9.69 22.33 14.56
CA LYS A 144 -8.72 22.18 13.46
C LYS A 144 -7.90 20.90 13.60
N GLU A 145 -7.38 20.60 14.78
CA GLU A 145 -6.58 19.39 15.04
C GLU A 145 -7.42 18.12 14.92
N ARG A 146 -8.64 18.14 15.45
CA ARG A 146 -9.59 17.03 15.32
C ARG A 146 -9.96 16.76 13.85
N HIS A 147 -10.10 17.83 13.05
CA HIS A 147 -10.37 17.68 11.62
C HIS A 147 -9.18 17.05 10.89
N ALA A 148 -7.95 17.54 11.13
CA ALA A 148 -6.74 16.99 10.52
C ALA A 148 -6.53 15.50 10.87
N ALA A 149 -6.71 15.14 12.15
CA ALA A 149 -6.69 13.77 12.65
C ALA A 149 -7.72 12.87 11.93
N ASN A 150 -8.98 13.32 11.86
CA ASN A 150 -10.04 12.59 11.18
C ASN A 150 -9.78 12.46 9.67
N SER A 151 -9.20 13.46 9.02
CA SER A 151 -8.84 13.38 7.60
C SER A 151 -7.78 12.30 7.34
N ILE A 152 -6.77 12.16 8.22
CA ILE A 152 -5.76 11.11 8.10
C ILE A 152 -6.40 9.72 8.27
N CYS A 153 -7.22 9.53 9.31
CA CYS A 153 -7.92 8.26 9.54
C CYS A 153 -8.88 7.91 8.40
N LEU A 154 -9.67 8.87 7.91
CA LEU A 154 -10.61 8.65 6.80
C LEU A 154 -9.86 8.22 5.53
N LYS A 155 -8.74 8.85 5.21
CA LYS A 155 -7.93 8.48 4.04
C LYS A 155 -7.35 7.08 4.16
N PHE A 156 -6.82 6.75 5.34
CA PHE A 156 -6.32 5.41 5.58
C PHE A 156 -7.45 4.38 5.49
N LEU A 157 -8.63 4.68 6.04
CA LEU A 157 -9.83 3.85 5.90
C LEU A 157 -10.25 3.64 4.44
N ILE A 158 -10.24 4.71 3.63
CA ILE A 158 -10.56 4.62 2.19
C ILE A 158 -9.55 3.72 1.46
N MET A 159 -8.25 3.85 1.75
CA MET A 159 -7.22 2.96 1.19
C MET A 159 -7.51 1.50 1.55
N LEU A 160 -7.84 1.23 2.81
CA LEU A 160 -8.15 -0.12 3.29
C LEU A 160 -9.40 -0.69 2.63
N ILE A 161 -10.51 0.05 2.63
CA ILE A 161 -11.76 -0.40 1.99
C ILE A 161 -11.51 -0.71 0.52
N SER A 162 -10.80 0.16 -0.20
CA SER A 162 -10.48 -0.02 -1.61
C SER A 162 -9.62 -1.25 -1.84
N PHE A 163 -8.61 -1.48 -0.99
CA PHE A 163 -7.79 -2.67 -1.00
C PHE A 163 -8.64 -3.93 -0.83
N TYR A 164 -9.52 -3.99 0.17
CA TYR A 164 -10.39 -5.14 0.41
C TYR A 164 -11.34 -5.42 -0.75
N ILE A 165 -12.07 -4.40 -1.23
CA ILE A 165 -13.04 -4.55 -2.33
C ILE A 165 -12.34 -5.09 -3.59
N CYS A 166 -11.14 -4.60 -3.88
CA CYS A 166 -10.42 -5.00 -5.09
C CYS A 166 -9.84 -6.41 -5.00
N TRP A 167 -9.47 -6.87 -3.80
CA TRP A 167 -8.72 -8.12 -3.61
C TRP A 167 -9.57 -9.32 -3.22
N ILE A 168 -10.74 -9.11 -2.61
CA ILE A 168 -11.66 -10.19 -2.26
C ILE A 168 -11.98 -11.11 -3.45
N PRO A 169 -12.34 -10.62 -4.65
CA PRO A 169 -12.62 -11.50 -5.79
C PRO A 169 -11.43 -12.35 -6.22
N ASN A 170 -10.20 -11.80 -6.16
CA ASN A 170 -8.98 -12.51 -6.49
C ASN A 170 -8.70 -13.63 -5.46
N LEU A 171 -8.97 -13.38 -4.17
CA LEU A 171 -8.81 -14.39 -3.12
C LEU A 171 -9.83 -15.53 -3.27
N PHE A 172 -11.10 -15.18 -3.56
CA PHE A 172 -12.12 -16.19 -3.85
C PHE A 172 -11.75 -17.01 -5.09
N ASN A 173 -11.25 -16.39 -6.16
CA ASN A 173 -10.78 -17.12 -7.33
C ASN A 173 -9.69 -18.15 -6.97
N GLY A 174 -8.71 -17.74 -6.16
CA GLY A 174 -7.66 -18.64 -5.68
C GLY A 174 -8.19 -19.80 -4.85
N LEU A 175 -9.12 -19.52 -3.94
CA LEU A 175 -9.77 -20.53 -3.12
C LEU A 175 -10.58 -21.52 -3.96
N LEU A 176 -11.32 -21.04 -4.97
CA LEU A 176 -12.10 -21.92 -5.84
C LEU A 176 -11.21 -22.85 -6.65
N ILE A 177 -10.12 -22.35 -7.24
CA ILE A 177 -9.16 -23.20 -7.97
C ILE A 177 -8.58 -24.26 -7.04
N TRP A 178 -8.29 -23.90 -5.78
CA TRP A 178 -7.80 -24.87 -4.80
C TRP A 178 -8.86 -25.89 -4.38
N LEU A 179 -10.14 -25.49 -4.30
CA LEU A 179 -11.26 -26.37 -3.97
C LEU A 179 -11.73 -27.23 -5.13
N ASP A 180 -11.51 -26.82 -6.38
CA ASP A 180 -11.89 -27.57 -7.59
C ASP A 180 -11.26 -28.96 -7.63
N ASP A 181 -10.05 -29.09 -7.08
CA ASP A 181 -9.36 -30.38 -6.91
C ASP A 181 -10.12 -31.35 -5.97
N TYR A 182 -11.04 -30.86 -5.13
CA TYR A 182 -11.77 -31.64 -4.13
C TYR A 182 -13.29 -31.70 -4.36
N VAL A 183 -13.87 -30.68 -5.00
CA VAL A 183 -15.31 -30.52 -5.21
C VAL A 183 -15.55 -29.97 -6.61
N GLU A 184 -16.38 -30.66 -7.40
CA GLU A 184 -16.81 -30.16 -8.70
C GLU A 184 -17.65 -28.89 -8.55
N LEU A 185 -17.09 -27.74 -8.93
CA LEU A 185 -17.74 -26.43 -8.81
C LEU A 185 -18.42 -26.02 -10.12
N PRO A 186 -19.58 -25.33 -10.06
CA PRO A 186 -20.29 -24.92 -11.27
C PRO A 186 -19.53 -23.81 -12.02
N ILE A 187 -19.41 -23.96 -13.34
CA ILE A 187 -18.74 -23.00 -14.24
C ILE A 187 -19.31 -21.56 -14.16
N LEU A 188 -20.57 -21.42 -13.74
CA LEU A 188 -21.21 -20.12 -13.52
C LEU A 188 -20.47 -19.30 -12.45
N LEU A 189 -19.97 -19.95 -11.40
CA LEU A 189 -19.28 -19.29 -10.29
C LEU A 189 -17.95 -18.66 -10.75
N TYR A 190 -17.15 -19.41 -11.50
CA TYR A 190 -15.92 -18.91 -12.13
C TYR A 190 -16.19 -17.69 -13.02
N ARG A 191 -17.24 -17.76 -13.84
CA ARG A 191 -17.60 -16.66 -14.75
C ARG A 191 -17.93 -15.37 -14.00
N ILE A 192 -18.73 -15.45 -12.93
CA ILE A 192 -19.09 -14.29 -12.09
C ILE A 192 -17.82 -13.68 -11.48
N ILE A 193 -16.98 -14.50 -10.86
CA ILE A 193 -15.75 -14.03 -10.20
C ILE A 193 -14.77 -13.43 -11.20
N TRP A 194 -14.62 -14.01 -12.38
CA TRP A 194 -13.77 -13.47 -13.45
C TRP A 194 -14.26 -12.12 -13.95
N HIS A 195 -15.59 -11.92 -14.06
CA HIS A 195 -16.15 -10.60 -14.39
C HIS A 195 -15.87 -9.58 -13.28
N CYS A 196 -16.04 -9.97 -12.01
CA CYS A 196 -15.67 -9.12 -10.88
C CYS A 196 -14.18 -8.74 -10.92
N MET A 197 -13.27 -9.70 -11.10
CA MET A 197 -11.83 -9.43 -11.21
C MET A 197 -11.50 -8.50 -12.38
N ALA A 198 -12.14 -8.69 -13.54
CA ALA A 198 -11.91 -7.84 -14.71
C ALA A 198 -12.22 -6.36 -14.46
N VAL A 199 -13.20 -6.06 -13.58
CA VAL A 199 -13.56 -4.68 -13.21
C VAL A 199 -12.73 -4.18 -12.02
N MET A 200 -12.56 -5.02 -10.99
CA MET A 200 -11.89 -4.63 -9.75
C MET A 200 -10.39 -4.40 -9.92
N ASN A 201 -9.74 -5.16 -10.80
CA ASN A 201 -8.29 -5.10 -11.02
C ASN A 201 -7.83 -3.75 -11.63
N PRO A 202 -8.52 -3.18 -12.64
CA PRO A 202 -8.29 -1.80 -13.09
C PRO A 202 -8.76 -0.74 -12.09
N LEU A 203 -9.89 -0.97 -11.42
CA LEU A 203 -10.46 -0.03 -10.44
C LEU A 203 -9.49 0.24 -9.29
N GLN A 204 -8.75 -0.78 -8.85
CA GLN A 204 -7.69 -0.65 -7.85
C GLN A 204 -6.65 0.42 -8.24
N ALA A 205 -6.22 0.44 -9.50
CA ALA A 205 -5.25 1.42 -9.98
C ALA A 205 -5.85 2.84 -10.02
N ALA A 206 -7.12 2.96 -10.41
CA ALA A 206 -7.83 4.24 -10.42
C ALA A 206 -7.99 4.80 -9.01
N ILE A 207 -8.44 3.99 -8.05
CA ILE A 207 -8.62 4.44 -6.67
C ILE A 207 -7.28 4.78 -6.04
N ASN A 208 -6.25 3.94 -6.21
CA ASN A 208 -4.90 4.26 -5.74
C ASN A 208 -4.42 5.60 -6.31
N ALA A 209 -4.62 5.86 -7.61
CA ALA A 209 -4.24 7.14 -8.22
C ALA A 209 -4.97 8.34 -7.60
N VAL A 210 -6.28 8.22 -7.34
CA VAL A 210 -7.07 9.29 -6.71
C VAL A 210 -6.58 9.56 -5.29
N VAL A 211 -6.41 8.51 -4.49
CA VAL A 211 -6.04 8.65 -3.08
C VAL A 211 -4.62 9.20 -2.93
N TYR A 212 -3.65 8.74 -3.73
CA TYR A 212 -2.27 9.23 -3.66
C TYR A 212 -2.10 10.64 -4.25
N ARG A 213 -2.86 11.00 -5.29
CA ARG A 213 -2.79 12.35 -5.89
C ARG A 213 -3.26 13.46 -4.93
N GLN A 214 -4.22 13.18 -4.06
CA GLN A 214 -4.69 14.14 -3.05
C GLN A 214 -3.59 14.52 -2.04
N ARG A 215 -2.62 13.63 -1.77
CA ARG A 215 -1.51 13.91 -0.85
C ARG A 215 -0.49 14.92 -1.39
N SER A 216 -0.23 14.92 -2.70
CA SER A 216 0.72 15.88 -3.30
C SER A 216 0.18 17.32 -3.27
N ALA A 217 -1.13 17.49 -3.44
CA ALA A 217 -1.78 18.80 -3.35
C ALA A 217 -1.80 19.34 -1.91
N GLU A 218 -1.95 18.46 -0.92
CA GLU A 218 -1.98 18.87 0.49
C GLU A 218 -0.61 19.06 1.12
N ASN A 219 0.43 18.33 0.70
CA ASN A 219 1.80 18.63 1.11
C ASN A 219 2.19 20.06 0.69
N LYS A 220 1.75 20.52 -0.49
CA LYS A 220 1.90 21.93 -0.91
C LYS A 220 1.15 22.91 0.00
N LEU A 221 -0.03 22.53 0.48
CA LEU A 221 -0.87 23.37 1.35
C LEU A 221 -0.35 23.41 2.80
N MET A 222 0.14 22.27 3.31
CA MET A 222 0.74 22.14 4.64
C MET A 222 2.10 22.87 4.70
N PHE A 223 2.90 22.79 3.64
CA PHE A 223 4.11 23.60 3.48
C PHE A 223 3.79 25.10 3.56
N PHE A 224 2.72 25.56 2.90
CA PHE A 224 2.28 26.96 2.92
C PHE A 224 1.81 27.44 4.31
N CYS A 225 1.19 26.55 5.09
CA CYS A 225 0.68 26.86 6.43
C CYS A 225 1.81 26.86 7.48
N CYS A 226 2.81 26.01 7.32
CA CYS A 226 4.02 26.01 8.13
C CYS A 226 4.92 27.22 7.84
N THR A 227 5.04 27.66 6.57
CA THR A 227 5.74 28.91 6.24
C THR A 227 5.01 30.12 6.80
N SER A 228 3.67 30.15 6.71
CA SER A 228 2.86 31.23 7.28
C SER A 228 2.99 31.33 8.81
N LYS A 229 3.03 30.20 9.53
CA LYS A 229 3.26 30.20 10.99
C LYS A 229 4.71 30.54 11.38
N ALA A 230 5.69 30.22 10.55
CA ALA A 230 7.08 30.62 10.78
C ALA A 230 7.28 32.13 10.56
N GLU A 231 6.53 32.72 9.64
CA GLU A 231 6.55 34.16 9.35
C GLU A 231 5.78 34.98 10.41
N GLU A 232 4.71 34.43 10.98
CA GLU A 232 3.98 35.04 12.12
C GLU A 232 4.69 34.87 13.48
N ALA A 233 5.63 33.93 13.60
CA ALA A 233 6.36 33.67 14.85
C ALA A 233 7.71 34.41 14.95
N ALA A 234 8.05 35.27 13.98
CA ALA A 234 9.15 36.22 14.11
C ALA A 234 8.69 37.37 15.03
N PRO A 235 9.22 37.51 16.26
CA PRO A 235 8.84 38.61 17.12
C PRO A 235 9.47 39.91 16.57
N ASN A 236 8.63 40.91 16.33
CA ASN A 236 9.07 42.30 16.21
C ASN A 236 9.69 42.70 17.57
N GLU A 237 10.99 42.47 17.71
CA GLU A 237 11.83 43.01 18.79
C GLU A 237 11.86 44.53 18.65
N ASN A 238 11.05 45.24 19.43
CA ASN A 238 11.22 46.66 19.75
C ASN A 238 10.41 47.03 21.00
N THR A 239 10.82 46.52 22.17
CA THR A 239 10.52 47.17 23.45
C THR A 239 11.68 46.96 24.42
N PRO A 240 12.38 48.03 24.87
CA PRO A 240 13.47 47.92 25.83
C PRO A 240 12.92 47.89 27.26
N LEU A 241 13.78 47.44 28.21
CA LEU A 241 13.67 47.51 29.68
C LEU A 241 13.20 46.22 30.38
N LEU A 242 14.12 45.34 30.75
CA LEU A 242 14.70 45.32 32.11
C LEU A 242 15.90 44.37 32.17
N GLU A 243 17.04 44.90 32.61
CA GLU A 243 18.26 44.17 32.88
C GLU A 243 18.18 43.32 34.17
N THR A 244 19.04 42.30 34.19
CA THR A 244 19.56 41.52 35.34
C THR A 244 18.70 40.36 35.87
N VAL A 245 19.16 39.13 35.61
CA VAL A 245 19.80 38.24 36.61
C VAL A 245 20.48 37.06 35.89
N SER A 246 21.74 36.84 36.25
CA SER A 246 22.62 35.77 35.82
C SER A 246 22.30 34.45 36.53
N SER A 247 22.19 33.32 35.81
CA SER A 247 22.86 32.04 36.16
C SER A 247 22.55 30.89 35.18
N ARG A 248 23.61 30.46 34.49
CA ARG A 248 24.03 29.07 34.17
C ARG A 248 23.05 28.06 33.51
N ASP A 249 23.59 27.49 32.43
CA ASP A 249 23.41 26.14 31.89
C ASP A 249 22.12 25.79 31.11
N ALA A 250 22.19 25.98 29.78
CA ALA A 250 21.52 25.09 28.83
C ALA A 250 22.32 25.00 27.51
N PRO A 251 22.67 23.78 27.02
CA PRO A 251 23.53 23.60 25.85
C PRO A 251 22.80 23.88 24.52
N TYR A 252 23.55 24.48 23.59
CA TYR A 252 23.18 25.07 22.30
C TYR A 252 22.59 24.15 21.20
N TRP A 253 22.11 22.94 21.51
CA TRP A 253 21.69 21.97 20.47
C TRP A 253 20.18 21.73 20.33
N SER A 254 19.31 22.43 21.07
CA SER A 254 17.89 22.07 21.14
C SER A 254 16.92 22.82 20.22
N LEU A 255 17.35 23.74 19.35
CA LEU A 255 16.39 24.62 18.65
C LEU A 255 16.32 24.52 17.12
N ASN A 256 17.15 23.71 16.45
CA ASN A 256 17.17 23.70 14.97
C ASN A 256 16.82 22.37 14.28
N HIS A 257 16.40 21.33 15.00
CA HIS A 257 16.21 20.00 14.37
C HIS A 257 14.79 19.66 13.89
N SER A 258 13.81 20.54 14.06
CA SER A 258 12.40 20.22 13.75
C SER A 258 11.90 20.73 12.38
N CYS A 259 12.74 21.34 11.55
CA CYS A 259 12.27 21.98 10.31
C CYS A 259 13.12 21.68 9.07
N SER A 260 13.73 20.50 8.99
CA SER A 260 14.56 20.15 7.84
C SER A 260 14.48 18.69 7.43
N TYR A 261 13.28 18.11 7.29
CA TYR A 261 13.05 16.94 6.44
C TYR A 261 11.55 16.85 6.10
N LEU A 262 11.09 17.42 4.98
CA LEU A 262 9.90 17.00 4.24
C LEU A 262 9.97 17.50 2.79
#